data_AF-B0N6C7-F1
#
_entry.id   AF-B0N6C7-F1
#
_cell.length_a   1.000
_cell.length_b   1.000
_cell.length_c   1.000
_cell.angle_alpha   90.00
_cell.angle_beta   90.00
_cell.angle_gamma   90.00
#
_symmetry.space_group_name_H-M   'P 1'
#
loop_
_entity.id
_entity.type
_entity.pdbx_description
1 polymer ?
#
loop_
_entity_poly.entity_id
_entity_poly.type
_entity_poly.pdbx_seq_one_letter_code
_entity_poly.pdbx_strand_id
1 'polypeptide(L)'
;MDNCCIEGCCVDERCALAAVLQSVAMQEGALAAILCAESEKIKKAVCLAKCIDELIAINESAAQTIGTVKELENALKEKACCAIEALQDLRNNDSCK
;
A
#
# COMPACT_ATOMS: atom_id res chain seq x y z
N MET A 1 30.53 -29.69 -11.69
CA MET A 1 30.16 -30.48 -10.50
C MET A 1 30.40 -29.52 -9.35
N ASP A 2 29.42 -28.77 -8.85
CA ASP A 2 28.05 -29.09 -8.43
C ASP A 2 27.01 -28.19 -9.13
N ASN A 3 25.91 -28.66 -9.72
CA ASN A 3 24.71 -29.34 -9.19
C ASN A 3 23.51 -28.38 -9.23
N CYS A 4 22.74 -28.49 -10.32
CA CYS A 4 21.31 -28.22 -10.51
C CYS A 4 20.62 -27.19 -9.59
N CYS A 5 20.29 -26.02 -10.15
CA CYS A 5 19.06 -25.27 -9.82
C CYS A 5 18.56 -24.58 -11.10
N ILE A 6 17.71 -25.30 -11.85
CA ILE A 6 16.62 -24.83 -12.74
C ILE A 6 16.92 -23.60 -13.63
N GLU A 7 17.04 -23.85 -14.94
CA GLU A 7 16.86 -22.85 -16.00
C GLU A 7 15.53 -22.09 -15.83
N GLY A 8 15.60 -20.80 -15.49
CA GLY A 8 14.49 -19.86 -15.60
C GLY A 8 14.01 -19.21 -14.29
N CYS A 9 14.85 -18.37 -13.64
CA CYS A 9 14.47 -17.09 -13.01
C CYS A 9 15.66 -16.54 -12.20
N CYS A 10 16.69 -16.02 -12.87
CA CYS A 10 17.53 -15.01 -12.23
C CYS A 10 16.65 -13.74 -12.19
N VAL A 11 15.88 -13.55 -11.11
CA VAL A 11 15.14 -12.29 -10.96
C VAL A 11 16.17 -11.20 -10.75
N ASP A 12 16.36 -10.38 -11.77
CA ASP A 12 17.18 -9.17 -11.70
C ASP A 12 16.72 -8.33 -10.50
N GLU A 13 17.66 -7.89 -9.66
CA GLU A 13 17.35 -7.19 -8.42
C GLU A 13 16.55 -5.90 -8.66
N ARG A 14 16.78 -5.23 -9.81
CA ARG A 14 16.00 -4.04 -10.20
C ARG A 14 14.59 -4.44 -10.61
N CYS A 15 14.40 -5.56 -11.31
CA CYS A 15 13.07 -6.11 -11.59
C CYS A 15 12.31 -6.48 -10.31
N ALA A 16 12.99 -7.05 -9.31
CA ALA A 16 12.37 -7.34 -8.02
C ALA A 16 11.93 -6.06 -7.29
N LEU A 17 12.80 -5.04 -7.23
CA LEU A 17 12.49 -3.75 -6.59
C LEU A 17 11.38 -2.99 -7.33
N ALA A 18 11.35 -3.04 -8.67
CA ALA A 18 10.27 -2.49 -9.46
C ALA A 18 8.92 -3.18 -9.17
N ALA A 19 8.93 -4.52 -9.02
CA ALA A 19 7.73 -5.26 -8.63
C ALA A 19 7.23 -4.86 -7.23
N VAL A 20 8.14 -4.61 -6.28
CA VAL A 20 7.78 -4.08 -4.95
C VAL A 20 7.13 -2.71 -5.07
N LEU A 21 7.72 -1.76 -5.79
CA LEU A 21 7.13 -0.43 -6.00
C LEU A 21 5.77 -0.49 -6.69
N GLN A 22 5.60 -1.39 -7.67
CA GLN A 22 4.31 -1.61 -8.32
C GLN A 22 3.28 -2.16 -7.33
N SER A 23 3.67 -3.08 -6.45
CA SER A 23 2.78 -3.62 -5.42
C SER A 23 2.33 -2.54 -4.43
N VAL A 24 3.22 -1.62 -4.06
CA VAL A 24 2.89 -0.46 -3.21
C VAL A 24 1.86 0.44 -3.89
N ALA A 25 2.08 0.80 -5.16
CA ALA A 25 1.12 1.63 -5.90
C ALA A 25 -0.27 0.99 -6.02
N MET A 26 -0.32 -0.33 -6.20
CA MET A 26 -1.59 -1.07 -6.20
C MET A 26 -2.29 -1.01 -4.83
N GLN A 27 -1.52 -1.13 -3.74
CA GLN A 27 -2.06 -1.06 -2.39
C GLN A 27 -2.54 0.37 -2.06
N GLU A 28 -1.83 1.42 -2.46
CA GLU A 28 -2.29 2.80 -2.34
C GLU A 28 -3.63 3.04 -3.07
N GLY A 29 -3.76 2.51 -4.29
CA GLY A 29 -5.04 2.54 -5.03
C GLY A 29 -6.18 1.83 -4.29
N ALA A 30 -5.89 0.69 -3.64
CA ALA A 30 -6.88 -0.02 -2.84
C ALA A 30 -7.28 0.77 -1.58
N LEU A 31 -6.33 1.42 -0.90
CA LEU A 31 -6.62 2.29 0.24
C LEU A 31 -7.49 3.48 -0.15
N ALA A 32 -7.23 4.11 -1.30
CA ALA A 32 -8.07 5.18 -1.83
C ALA A 32 -9.51 4.70 -2.09
N ALA A 33 -9.69 3.49 -2.65
CA ALA A 33 -11.01 2.90 -2.86
C ALA A 33 -11.75 2.66 -1.53
N ILE A 34 -11.05 2.23 -0.48
CA ILE A 34 -11.62 2.09 0.87
C ILE A 34 -12.10 3.45 1.40
N LEU A 35 -11.29 4.51 1.28
CA LEU A 35 -11.68 5.85 1.71
C LEU A 35 -12.89 6.39 0.94
N CYS A 36 -13.00 6.10 -0.37
CA CYS A 36 -14.19 6.42 -1.16
C CYS A 36 -15.43 5.67 -0.66
N ALA A 37 -15.30 4.38 -0.34
CA ALA A 37 -16.39 3.59 0.21
C ALA A 37 -16.86 4.11 1.57
N GLU A 38 -15.93 4.49 2.44
CA GLU A 38 -16.22 5.11 3.74
C GLU A 38 -16.92 6.46 3.58
N SER A 39 -16.49 7.27 2.62
CA SER A 39 -17.15 8.54 2.29
C SER A 39 -18.59 8.32 1.82
N GLU A 40 -18.83 7.32 0.98
CA GLU A 40 -20.17 6.97 0.50
C GLU A 40 -21.05 6.40 1.62
N LYS A 41 -20.48 5.62 2.54
CA LYS A 41 -21.15 5.12 3.75
C LYS A 41 -21.68 6.28 4.60
N ILE A 42 -20.86 7.30 4.85
CA ILE A 42 -21.26 8.50 5.61
C ILE A 42 -22.37 9.27 4.88
N LYS A 43 -22.22 9.52 3.56
CA LYS A 43 -23.26 10.23 2.78
C LYS A 43 -24.62 9.55 2.88
N LYS A 44 -24.64 8.22 2.72
CA LYS A 44 -25.88 7.44 2.86
C LYS A 44 -26.44 7.48 4.27
N ALA A 45 -25.58 7.39 5.29
CA ALA A 45 -25.99 7.46 6.68
C ALA A 45 -26.72 8.77 7.01
N VAL A 46 -26.21 9.91 6.52
CA VAL A 46 -26.85 11.22 6.72
C VAL A 46 -28.28 11.27 6.15
N CYS A 47 -28.56 10.54 5.07
CA CYS A 47 -29.89 10.51 4.47
C CYS A 47 -30.85 9.49 5.10
N LEU A 48 -30.32 8.43 5.73
CA LEU A 48 -31.10 7.25 6.11
C LEU A 48 -31.18 7.00 7.62
N ALA A 49 -30.29 7.60 8.41
CA ALA A 49 -30.25 7.40 9.85
C ALA A 49 -31.57 7.86 10.51
N LYS A 50 -32.08 7.05 11.43
CA LYS A 50 -33.34 7.30 12.13
C LYS A 50 -33.15 8.13 13.39
N CYS A 51 -31.94 8.12 13.94
CA CYS A 51 -31.56 8.88 15.11
C CYS A 51 -30.08 9.31 15.04
N ILE A 52 -29.70 10.22 15.92
CA ILE A 52 -28.33 10.76 16.00
C ILE A 52 -27.34 9.67 16.41
N ASP A 53 -27.73 8.73 17.28
CA ASP A 53 -26.84 7.66 17.76
C ASP A 53 -26.36 6.75 16.62
N GLU A 54 -27.25 6.43 15.65
CA GLU A 54 -26.87 5.68 14.45
C GLU A 54 -25.81 6.43 13.63
N LEU A 55 -25.95 7.76 13.51
CA LEU A 55 -25.00 8.59 12.77
C LEU A 55 -23.64 8.69 13.47
N ILE A 56 -23.64 8.80 14.81
CA ILE A 56 -22.42 8.77 15.63
C ILE A 56 -21.70 7.43 15.45
N ALA A 57 -22.41 6.32 15.58
CA ALA A 57 -21.80 4.98 15.45
C ALA A 57 -21.17 4.76 14.07
N ILE A 58 -21.83 5.20 12.99
CA ILE A 58 -21.28 5.10 11.63
C ILE A 58 -20.05 6.00 11.46
N ASN A 59 -20.07 7.21 12.02
CA ASN A 59 -18.93 8.12 11.97
C ASN A 59 -17.73 7.57 12.76
N GLU A 60 -17.94 6.98 13.93
CA GLU A 60 -16.89 6.33 14.72
C GLU A 60 -16.27 5.15 13.97
N SER A 61 -17.10 4.32 13.32
CA SER A 61 -16.63 3.23 12.46
C SER A 61 -15.78 3.74 11.28
N ALA A 62 -16.18 4.84 10.66
CA ALA A 62 -15.39 5.46 9.59
C ALA A 62 -14.08 6.05 10.10
N ALA A 63 -14.08 6.72 11.26
CA ALA A 63 -12.89 7.27 11.88
C ALA A 63 -11.88 6.15 12.24
N GLN A 64 -12.35 5.01 12.75
CA GLN A 64 -11.51 3.84 13.00
C GLN A 64 -10.88 3.33 11.71
N THR A 65 -11.67 3.19 10.64
CA THR A 65 -11.18 2.72 9.33
C THR A 65 -10.13 3.67 8.76
N ILE A 66 -10.36 4.99 8.83
CA ILE A 66 -9.38 6.02 8.44
C ILE A 66 -8.09 5.91 9.25
N GLY A 67 -8.20 5.63 10.57
CA GLY A 67 -7.05 5.37 11.42
C GLY A 67 -6.21 4.19 10.92
N THR A 68 -6.85 3.05 10.61
CA THR A 68 -6.16 1.88 10.05
C THR A 68 -5.57 2.18 8.67
N VAL A 69 -6.27 2.92 7.80
CA VAL A 69 -5.74 3.31 6.49
C VAL A 69 -4.47 4.15 6.65
N LYS A 70 -4.44 5.10 7.58
CA LYS A 70 -3.25 5.91 7.86
C LYS A 70 -2.04 5.06 8.30
N GLU A 71 -2.27 4.06 9.14
CA GLU A 71 -1.20 3.13 9.56
C GLU A 71 -0.66 2.33 8.37
N LEU A 72 -1.54 1.86 7.49
CA LEU A 72 -1.17 1.16 6.27
C LEU A 72 -0.42 2.07 5.29
N GLU A 73 -0.88 3.31 5.08
CA GLU A 73 -0.18 4.30 4.24
C GLU A 73 1.24 4.57 4.74
N ASN A 74 1.43 4.69 6.06
CA ASN A 74 2.77 4.84 6.63
C ASN A 74 3.66 3.62 6.36
N ALA A 75 3.13 2.41 6.53
CA ALA A 75 3.87 1.19 6.23
C ALA A 75 4.22 1.05 4.74
N LEU A 76 3.32 1.48 3.84
CA LEU A 76 3.56 1.52 2.40
C LEU A 76 4.65 2.53 2.03
N LYS A 77 4.59 3.72 2.63
CA LYS A 77 5.63 4.74 2.48
C LYS A 77 7.00 4.23 2.91
N GLU A 78 7.11 3.57 4.06
CA GLU A 78 8.36 2.98 4.54
C GLU A 78 8.92 1.95 3.54
N LYS A 79 8.07 1.04 3.05
CA LYS A 79 8.47 0.06 2.03
C LYS A 79 8.96 0.71 0.74
N ALA A 80 8.27 1.75 0.27
CA ALA A 80 8.67 2.48 -0.93
C ALA A 80 10.03 3.19 -0.72
N CYS A 81 10.25 3.81 0.44
CA CYS A 81 11.53 4.43 0.78
C CYS A 81 12.66 3.39 0.75
N CYS A 82 12.51 2.27 1.44
CA CYS A 82 13.53 1.21 1.44
C CYS A 82 13.81 0.66 0.03
N ALA A 83 12.77 0.48 -0.80
CA ALA A 83 12.95 0.01 -2.18
C ALA A 83 13.69 1.04 -3.04
N ILE A 84 13.41 2.34 -2.86
CA ILE A 84 14.09 3.43 -3.58
C ILE A 84 15.55 3.54 -3.14
N GLU A 85 15.84 3.44 -1.84
CA GLU A 85 17.21 3.44 -1.31
C GLU A 85 18.02 2.27 -1.88
N ALA A 86 17.46 1.06 -1.88
CA ALA A 86 18.11 -0.11 -2.47
C ALA A 86 18.39 0.06 -3.98
N LEU A 87 17.47 0.67 -4.74
CA LEU A 87 17.69 0.99 -6.15
C LEU A 87 18.84 1.99 -6.35
N GLN A 88 18.98 2.98 -5.46
CA GLN A 88 20.08 3.94 -5.51
C GLN A 88 21.42 3.26 -5.23
N ASP A 89 21.47 2.36 -4.25
CA ASP A 89 22.67 1.59 -3.93
C ASP A 89 23.13 0.71 -5.09
N LEU A 90 22.21 0.01 -5.76
CA LEU A 90 22.52 -0.77 -6.96
C LEU A 90 23.12 0.11 -8.07
N ARG A 91 22.51 1.27 -8.31
CA ARG A 91 23.00 2.24 -9.31
C ARG A 91 24.42 2.73 -8.98
N ASN A 92 24.70 3.01 -7.71
CA ASN A 92 26.00 3.51 -7.27
C ASN A 92 27.11 2.44 -7.36
N ASN A 93 26.77 1.17 -7.12
CA ASN A 93 27.71 0.04 -7.23
C ASN A 93 28.07 -0.29 -8.69
N ASP A 94 27.16 -0.07 -9.64
CA ASP A 94 27.46 -0.24 -11.07
C ASP A 94 28.39 0.85 -11.62
N SER A 95 28.40 2.05 -11.03
CA SER A 95 29.31 3.14 -11.42
C SER A 95 30.76 2.99 -10.94
N CYS A 96 31.07 1.95 -10.17
CA CYS A 96 32.41 1.68 -9.61
C CYS A 96 33.11 0.46 -10.26
N LYS A 97 32.56 -0.07 -11.36
CA LYS A 97 33.16 -1.15 -12.17
C LYS A 97 33.61 -0.64 -13.55
#